data_AF-A0A4V2S9Y8-F1
#
_entry.id   AF-A0A4V2S9Y8-F1
#
_cell.length_a   1.000
_cell.length_b   1.000
_cell.length_c   1.000
_cell.angle_alpha   90.00
_cell.angle_beta   90.00
_cell.angle_gamma   90.00
#
_symmetry.space_group_name_H-M   'P 1'
#
loop_
_entity.id
_entity.type
_entity.pdbx_description
1 polymer ?
#
loop_
_entity_poly.entity_id
_entity_poly.type
_entity_poly.pdbx_seq_one_letter_code
_entity_poly.pdbx_strand_id
1 'polypeptide(L)'
;MSANPYKILDKVDGDTIIYCESTKVMLDQNLDLKLIWETNEGQYYLTLDSIYEQVKKKIESKMKEAGLSLSKKYIPFIRVSYETGLWGVIFEIGNYGESQWIVHGITKGYA
;
A
#
# COMPACT_ATOMS: atom_id res chain seq x y z
N MET A 1 -20.61 5.37 18.99
CA MET A 1 -19.49 5.99 18.26
C MET A 1 -18.46 4.90 18.03
N SER A 2 -18.21 4.47 16.79
CA SER A 2 -17.14 3.50 16.55
C SER A 2 -15.80 4.21 16.72
N ALA A 3 -14.97 3.70 17.63
CA ALA A 3 -13.61 4.21 17.79
C ALA A 3 -12.82 3.88 16.52
N ASN A 4 -11.97 4.81 16.09
CA ASN A 4 -10.97 4.55 15.06
C ASN A 4 -10.08 3.37 15.52
N PRO A 5 -9.97 2.27 14.75
CA PRO A 5 -9.22 1.08 15.18
C PRO A 5 -7.69 1.24 15.07
N TYR A 6 -7.20 2.30 14.43
CA TYR A 6 -5.77 2.51 14.18
C TYR A 6 -5.17 3.61 15.08
N LYS A 7 -3.89 3.48 15.45
CA LYS A 7 -3.09 4.58 15.99
C LYS A 7 -1.93 4.91 15.04
N ILE A 8 -1.53 6.17 15.04
CA ILE A 8 -0.39 6.62 14.24
C ILE A 8 0.87 5.90 14.75
N LEU A 9 1.72 5.46 13.82
CA LEU A 9 2.89 4.60 14.02
C LEU A 9 2.59 3.15 14.42
N ASP A 10 1.33 2.71 14.43
CA ASP A 10 1.03 1.29 14.61
C ASP A 10 1.56 0.48 13.43
N LYS A 11 2.13 -0.68 13.77
CA LYS A 11 2.51 -1.70 12.79
C LYS A 11 1.24 -2.39 12.30
N VAL A 12 1.11 -2.51 10.99
CA VAL A 12 -0.04 -3.14 10.34
C VAL A 12 0.42 -4.41 9.65
N ASP A 13 -0.42 -5.44 9.71
CA ASP A 13 -0.17 -6.69 9.02
C ASP A 13 -0.30 -6.50 7.50
N GLY A 14 0.61 -7.11 6.76
CA GLY A 14 0.58 -7.18 5.30
C GLY A 14 -0.68 -7.82 4.74
N ASP A 15 -1.33 -8.69 5.53
CA ASP A 15 -2.60 -9.35 5.20
C ASP A 15 -3.83 -8.42 5.31
N THR A 16 -3.65 -7.15 5.68
CA THR A 16 -4.75 -6.18 5.75
C THR A 16 -5.38 -5.98 4.38
N ILE A 17 -6.68 -6.28 4.30
CA ILE A 17 -7.48 -6.15 3.07
C ILE A 17 -7.88 -4.69 2.84
N ILE A 18 -7.68 -4.24 1.61
CA ILE A 18 -8.09 -2.95 1.10
C ILE A 18 -8.97 -3.13 -0.16
N TYR A 19 -10.00 -2.31 -0.29
CA TYR A 19 -10.92 -2.37 -1.43
C TYR A 19 -10.58 -1.33 -2.49
N CYS A 20 -10.74 -1.69 -3.76
CA CYS A 20 -10.39 -0.82 -4.88
C CYS A 20 -11.15 0.51 -4.85
N GLU A 21 -12.43 0.49 -4.49
CA GLU A 21 -13.32 1.66 -4.55
C GLU A 21 -12.93 2.76 -3.56
N SER A 22 -12.25 2.40 -2.47
CA SER A 22 -11.87 3.31 -1.40
C SER A 22 -10.36 3.43 -1.23
N THR A 23 -9.57 3.03 -2.24
CA THR A 23 -8.11 3.07 -2.16
C THR A 23 -7.48 3.96 -3.21
N LYS A 24 -6.50 4.75 -2.78
CA LYS A 24 -5.52 5.41 -3.64
C LYS A 24 -4.11 4.97 -3.27
N VAL A 25 -3.39 4.38 -4.22
CA VAL A 25 -1.98 4.00 -4.06
C VAL A 25 -1.08 5.05 -4.71
N MET A 26 -0.11 5.55 -3.97
CA MET A 26 0.89 6.51 -4.41
C MET A 26 2.28 5.87 -4.32
N LEU A 27 3.06 6.06 -5.37
CA LEU A 27 4.42 5.54 -5.52
C LEU A 27 5.38 6.71 -5.71
N ASP A 28 6.59 6.63 -5.15
CA ASP A 28 7.60 7.69 -5.26
C ASP A 28 8.19 7.82 -6.69
N GLN A 29 8.09 6.75 -7.47
CA GLN A 29 8.52 6.74 -8.87
C GLN A 29 7.32 6.93 -9.79
N ASN A 30 7.52 7.60 -10.95
CA ASN A 30 6.59 7.62 -12.08
C ASN A 30 6.45 6.19 -12.68
N LEU A 31 5.98 5.26 -11.87
CA LEU A 31 5.65 3.90 -12.22
C LEU A 31 4.21 3.91 -12.72
N ASP A 32 4.03 3.78 -14.03
CA ASP A 32 2.73 3.40 -14.58
C ASP A 32 2.49 1.92 -14.22
N LEU A 33 1.92 1.72 -13.03
CA LEU A 33 1.54 0.42 -12.50
C LEU A 33 0.03 0.33 -12.44
N LYS A 34 -0.52 -0.55 -13.27
CA LYS A 34 -1.89 -1.02 -13.12
C LYS A 34 -1.89 -2.17 -12.12
N LEU A 35 -2.45 -1.94 -10.94
CA LEU A 35 -2.64 -2.98 -9.95
C LEU A 35 -3.64 -4.01 -10.48
N ILE A 36 -3.29 -5.28 -10.32
CA ILE A 36 -4.15 -6.42 -10.64
C ILE A 36 -4.91 -6.74 -9.37
N TRP A 37 -6.19 -6.39 -9.33
CA TRP A 37 -7.07 -6.61 -8.19
C TRP A 37 -7.66 -8.02 -8.21
N GLU A 38 -7.85 -8.61 -7.03
CA GLU A 38 -8.59 -9.84 -6.88
C GLU A 38 -10.09 -9.53 -6.76
N THR A 39 -10.94 -10.51 -7.09
CA THR A 39 -12.40 -10.36 -7.02
C THR A 39 -13.00 -11.45 -6.16
N ASN A 40 -13.81 -11.05 -5.19
CA ASN A 40 -14.66 -11.95 -4.43
C ASN A 40 -16.05 -11.32 -4.30
N GLU A 41 -17.10 -12.07 -4.65
CA GLU A 41 -18.51 -11.62 -4.58
C GLU A 41 -18.78 -10.25 -5.24
N GLY A 42 -18.06 -9.94 -6.33
CA GLY A 42 -18.21 -8.67 -7.06
C GLY A 42 -17.44 -7.49 -6.45
N GLN A 43 -16.73 -7.69 -5.34
CA GLN A 43 -15.85 -6.69 -4.74
C GLN A 43 -14.41 -6.90 -5.18
N TYR A 44 -13.75 -5.80 -5.58
CA TYR A 44 -12.33 -5.81 -5.94
C TYR A 44 -11.48 -5.46 -4.72
N TYR A 45 -10.53 -6.32 -4.38
CA TYR A 45 -9.71 -6.16 -3.19
C TYR A 45 -8.26 -6.62 -3.41
N LEU A 46 -7.37 -6.13 -2.54
CA LEU A 46 -5.99 -6.56 -2.42
C LEU A 46 -5.57 -6.54 -0.95
N THR A 47 -4.50 -7.25 -0.62
CA THR A 47 -3.80 -7.05 0.64
C THR A 47 -2.67 -6.03 0.46
N LEU A 48 -2.22 -5.41 1.55
CA LEU A 48 -1.06 -4.52 1.53
C LEU A 48 0.20 -5.23 0.98
N ASP A 49 0.40 -6.50 1.33
CA ASP A 49 1.51 -7.30 0.79
C ASP A 49 1.37 -7.61 -0.69
N SER A 50 0.16 -7.85 -1.18
CA SER A 50 -0.07 -8.03 -2.61
C SER A 50 0.27 -6.76 -3.41
N ILE A 51 -0.04 -5.56 -2.87
CA ILE A 51 0.39 -4.30 -3.48
C ILE A 51 1.91 -4.19 -3.48
N TYR A 52 2.54 -4.46 -2.34
CA TYR A 52 4.00 -4.39 -2.19
C TYR A 52 4.71 -5.28 -3.23
N GLU A 53 4.28 -6.54 -3.35
CA GLU A 53 4.88 -7.50 -4.28
C GLU A 53 4.65 -7.10 -5.75
N GLN A 54 3.48 -6.57 -6.10
CA GLN A 54 3.22 -6.08 -7.46
C GLN A 54 4.12 -4.88 -7.81
N VAL A 55 4.27 -3.92 -6.89
CA VAL A 55 5.16 -2.76 -7.06
C VAL A 55 6.61 -3.22 -7.20
N LYS A 56 7.07 -4.09 -6.29
CA LYS A 56 8.43 -4.61 -6.28
C LYS A 56 8.77 -5.33 -7.59
N LYS A 57 7.92 -6.25 -8.05
CA LYS A 57 8.10 -6.96 -9.33
C LYS A 57 8.18 -6.00 -10.51
N LYS A 58 7.37 -4.94 -10.53
CA LYS A 58 7.40 -3.94 -11.60
C LYS A 58 8.70 -3.15 -11.61
N ILE A 59 9.20 -2.76 -10.45
CA ILE A 59 10.49 -2.08 -10.29
C ILE A 59 11.64 -3.00 -10.72
N GLU A 60 11.64 -4.26 -10.28
CA GLU A 60 12.64 -5.26 -10.68
C GLU A 60 12.67 -5.46 -12.20
N SER A 61 11.51 -5.53 -12.87
CA SER A 61 11.43 -5.64 -14.33
C SER A 61 12.06 -4.43 -15.02
N LYS A 62 11.68 -3.21 -14.62
CA LYS A 62 12.22 -1.97 -15.21
C LYS A 62 13.75 -1.87 -15.04
N MET A 63 14.25 -2.28 -13.88
CA MET A 63 15.68 -2.24 -13.59
C MET A 63 16.45 -3.27 -14.41
N LYS A 64 15.90 -4.48 -14.56
CA LYS A 64 16.46 -5.51 -15.43
C LYS A 64 16.50 -5.06 -16.90
N GLU A 65 15.47 -4.39 -17.39
CA GLU A 65 15.43 -3.79 -18.74
C GLU A 65 16.51 -2.71 -18.92
N ALA A 66 16.81 -1.95 -17.87
CA ALA A 66 17.89 -0.96 -17.86
C ALA A 66 19.30 -1.56 -17.63
N GLY A 67 19.43 -2.89 -17.50
CA GLY A 67 20.70 -3.55 -17.20
C GLY A 67 21.21 -3.32 -15.77
N LEU A 68 20.34 -2.84 -14.88
CA LEU A 68 20.63 -2.59 -13.46
C LEU A 68 20.11 -3.75 -12.61
N SER A 69 20.73 -3.97 -11.46
CA SER A 69 20.24 -4.92 -10.46
C SER A 69 19.77 -4.19 -9.20
N LEU A 70 18.59 -4.54 -8.71
CA LEU A 70 18.12 -4.03 -7.44
C LEU A 70 18.94 -4.65 -6.31
N SER A 71 19.33 -3.83 -5.34
CA SER A 71 19.85 -4.36 -4.08
C SER A 71 18.78 -5.24 -3.43
N LYS A 72 19.18 -6.40 -2.89
CA LYS A 72 18.28 -7.28 -2.11
C LYS A 72 17.64 -6.56 -0.91
N LYS A 73 18.20 -5.44 -0.47
CA LYS A 73 17.70 -4.61 0.64
C LYS A 73 16.84 -3.43 0.18
N TYR A 74 16.58 -3.29 -1.11
CA TYR A 74 15.74 -2.19 -1.59
C TYR A 74 14.29 -2.44 -1.21
N ILE A 75 13.70 -1.46 -0.54
CA ILE A 75 12.28 -1.44 -0.16
C ILE A 75 11.67 -0.24 -0.87
N PRO A 76 10.74 -0.41 -1.81
CA PRO A 76 10.07 0.71 -2.45
C PRO A 76 9.27 1.52 -1.44
N PHE A 77 9.28 2.83 -1.61
CA PHE A 77 8.34 3.70 -0.91
C PHE A 77 6.94 3.56 -1.52
N ILE A 78 5.99 3.10 -0.72
CA ILE A 78 4.59 2.95 -1.13
C ILE A 78 3.71 3.58 -0.06
N ARG A 79 2.75 4.39 -0.50
CA ARG A 79 1.74 4.98 0.35
C ARG A 79 0.35 4.57 -0.13
N VAL A 80 -0.44 3.99 0.76
CA VAL A 80 -1.81 3.52 0.49
C VAL A 80 -2.75 4.35 1.34
N SER A 81 -3.52 5.22 0.69
CA SER A 81 -4.66 5.90 1.31
C SER A 81 -5.89 5.03 1.15
N TYR A 82 -6.50 4.64 2.27
CA TYR A 82 -7.66 3.77 2.31
C TYR A 82 -8.78 4.38 3.16
N GLU A 83 -9.98 4.47 2.60
CA GLU A 83 -11.15 5.01 3.29
C GLU A 83 -12.06 3.88 3.79
N THR A 84 -12.33 3.88 5.09
CA THR A 84 -13.21 2.94 5.78
C THR A 84 -14.37 3.70 6.41
N GLY A 85 -15.39 4.03 5.61
CA GLY A 85 -16.60 4.71 6.08
C GLY A 85 -16.30 6.09 6.71
N LEU A 86 -16.23 6.14 8.05
CA LEU A 86 -16.02 7.38 8.82
C LEU A 86 -14.56 7.80 9.00
N TRP A 87 -13.60 7.02 8.49
CA TRP A 87 -12.17 7.26 8.69
C TRP A 87 -11.39 7.03 7.41
N GLY A 88 -10.41 7.87 7.14
CA GLY A 88 -9.35 7.61 6.18
C GLY A 88 -8.07 7.20 6.92
N VAL A 89 -7.36 6.23 6.38
CA VAL A 89 -6.11 5.72 6.95
C VAL A 89 -5.06 5.72 5.85
N ILE A 90 -3.85 6.11 6.21
CA ILE A 90 -2.70 6.12 5.32
C ILE A 90 -1.71 5.09 5.84
N PHE A 91 -1.51 4.02 5.08
CA PHE A 91 -0.47 3.03 5.31
C PHE A 91 0.77 3.40 4.50
N GLU A 92 1.96 3.22 5.08
CA GLU A 92 3.23 3.53 4.43
C GLU A 92 4.27 2.43 4.70
N ILE A 93 5.10 2.15 3.69
CA ILE A 93 6.26 1.25 3.77
C ILE A 93 7.43 1.85 3.01
N GLY A 94 8.67 1.49 3.38
CA GLY A 94 9.90 1.92 2.70
C GLY A 94 10.57 3.18 3.27
N ASN A 95 9.88 3.96 4.11
CA ASN A 95 10.44 5.16 4.73
C ASN A 95 11.30 4.90 5.99
N TYR A 96 11.19 3.71 6.58
CA TYR A 96 11.78 3.39 7.89
C TYR A 96 12.87 2.30 7.86
N GLY A 97 13.32 1.88 6.67
CA GLY A 97 14.36 0.86 6.51
C GLY A 97 13.93 -0.59 6.82
N GLU A 98 12.69 -0.80 7.27
CA GLU A 98 12.07 -2.11 7.48
C GLU A 98 10.96 -2.38 6.45
N SER A 99 10.78 -3.65 6.05
CA SER A 99 9.63 -4.10 5.22
C SER A 99 8.38 -4.22 6.10
N GLN A 100 8.03 -3.13 6.79
CA GLN A 100 6.92 -3.08 7.72
C GLN A 100 5.97 -1.97 7.30
N TRP A 101 4.69 -2.32 7.14
CA TRP A 101 3.62 -1.35 6.96
C TRP A 101 3.35 -0.63 8.29
N ILE A 102 3.26 0.69 8.21
CA ILE A 102 3.04 1.57 9.35
C ILE A 102 1.86 2.49 9.05
N VAL A 103 0.99 2.72 10.03
CA VAL A 103 -0.02 3.78 9.95
C VAL A 103 0.66 5.13 10.02
N HIS A 104 0.74 5.82 8.88
CA HIS A 104 1.36 7.14 8.79
C HIS A 104 0.39 8.27 9.11
N GLY A 105 -0.89 8.11 8.76
CA GLY A 105 -1.88 9.16 8.93
C GLY A 105 -3.27 8.58 9.14
N ILE A 106 -4.08 9.32 9.89
CA ILE A 106 -5.48 8.98 10.13
C ILE A 106 -6.28 10.27 9.98
N THR A 107 -7.26 10.27 9.11
CA THR A 107 -8.20 11.37 8.92
C THR A 107 -9.57 10.95 9.41
N LYS A 108 -10.28 11.88 10.04
CA LYS A 108 -11.71 11.70 10.33
C LYS A 108 -12.46 12.07 9.06
N GLY A 109 -13.14 11.10 8.46
CA GLY A 109 -14.04 11.33 7.34
C GLY A 109 -15.22 12.16 7.84
N TYR A 110 -15.30 13.41 7.42
CA TYR A 110 -16.55 14.17 7.51
C TYR A 110 -17.36 13.78 6.27
N ALA A 111 -18.43 13.03 6.49
CA ALA A 111 -19.50 12.90 5.50
C ALA A 111 -20.14 14.28 5.22
#